data_AF-A0A077XR36-F1
#
_entry.id   AF-A0A077XR36-F1
#
_cell.length_a   1.000
_cell.length_b   1.000
_cell.length_c   1.000
_cell.angle_alpha   90.00
_cell.angle_beta   90.00
_cell.angle_gamma   90.00
#
_symmetry.space_group_name_H-M   'P 1'
#
loop_
_entity.id
_entity.type
_entity.pdbx_description
1 polymer ?
#
loop_
_entity_poly.entity_id
_entity_poly.type
_entity_poly.pdbx_seq_one_letter_code
_entity_poly.pdbx_strand_id
1 'polypeptide(L)'
;MKQGLTSFVRPCLFFDICIMDGKTRATIKPGMLVNIILKKDQRSGELTEGIVKDLLTSAPYHHRGIKVRLMDGQIGRVAEIIEDDF
;
A
#
# COMPACT_ATOMS: atom_id res chain seq x y z
N MET A 1 30.85 -16.56 25.74
CA MET A 1 30.39 -15.18 25.46
C MET A 1 29.14 -15.32 24.60
N LYS A 2 27.96 -15.52 25.20
CA LYS A 2 26.99 -14.49 25.60
C LYS A 2 26.54 -13.59 24.42
N GLN A 3 25.25 -13.77 24.11
CA GLN A 3 24.26 -12.86 23.49
C GLN A 3 24.33 -12.74 21.96
N GLY A 4 23.23 -12.82 21.22
CA GLY A 4 21.81 -12.81 21.56
C GLY A 4 21.03 -12.48 20.30
N LEU A 5 19.82 -13.03 20.19
CA LEU A 5 18.77 -12.77 19.20
C LEU A 5 18.98 -11.53 18.30
N THR A 6 19.10 -11.72 16.99
CA THR A 6 18.38 -10.84 16.06
C THR A 6 17.11 -11.56 15.67
N SER A 7 16.09 -11.25 16.46
CA SER A 7 14.73 -11.70 16.33
C SER A 7 14.26 -11.46 14.89
N PHE A 8 14.16 -12.51 14.09
CA PHE A 8 13.41 -12.51 12.83
C PHE A 8 11.93 -12.54 13.22
N VAL A 9 11.44 -11.46 13.84
CA VAL A 9 10.01 -11.32 14.13
C VAL A 9 9.35 -10.95 12.82
N ARG A 10 9.06 -11.96 12.00
CA ARG A 10 7.88 -11.94 11.15
C ARG A 10 6.74 -12.40 12.05
N PRO A 11 5.93 -11.50 12.65
CA PRO A 11 4.64 -11.95 13.14
C PRO A 11 3.79 -12.18 11.89
N CYS A 12 4.02 -13.30 11.20
CA CYS A 12 3.01 -13.90 10.33
C CYS A 12 1.87 -14.29 11.26
N LEU A 13 0.86 -13.43 11.34
CA LEU A 13 -0.41 -13.79 11.94
C LEU A 13 -1.37 -14.07 10.79
N PHE A 14 -1.51 -15.37 10.50
CA PHE A 14 -2.59 -16.02 9.76
C PHE A 14 -2.83 -15.49 8.32
N PHE A 15 -2.34 -16.27 7.34
CA PHE A 15 -2.25 -15.99 5.90
C PHE A 15 -1.16 -14.98 5.53
N ASP A 16 -0.18 -15.41 4.72
CA ASP A 16 1.01 -14.67 4.30
C ASP A 16 0.66 -13.48 3.39
N ILE A 17 0.10 -12.42 4.00
CA ILE A 17 -0.11 -11.13 3.35
C ILE A 17 1.10 -10.24 3.67
N CYS A 18 1.85 -9.87 2.64
CA CYS A 18 2.92 -8.89 2.76
C CYS A 18 2.38 -7.48 2.51
N ILE A 19 2.44 -6.61 3.53
CA ILE A 19 2.05 -5.20 3.41
C ILE A 19 3.26 -4.37 2.95
N MET A 20 3.17 -3.78 1.75
CA MET A 20 4.22 -2.92 1.18
C MET A 20 3.85 -1.43 1.15
N ASP A 21 4.87 -0.57 1.05
CA ASP A 21 4.78 0.89 1.04
C ASP A 21 4.25 1.46 -0.30
N GLY A 22 3.31 2.41 -0.21
CA GLY A 22 2.69 3.08 -1.37
C GLY A 22 3.40 4.34 -1.91
N LYS A 23 4.62 4.68 -1.45
CA LYS A 23 5.28 5.96 -1.80
C LYS A 23 6.07 5.91 -3.10
N THR A 24 6.50 4.73 -3.52
CA THR A 24 7.31 4.55 -4.72
C THR A 24 6.41 4.18 -5.90
N ARG A 25 6.60 4.85 -7.04
CA ARG A 25 5.78 4.59 -8.25
C ARG A 25 6.05 3.20 -8.84
N ALA A 26 7.30 2.75 -8.78
CA ALA A 26 7.73 1.47 -9.36
C ALA A 26 7.10 0.25 -8.68
N THR A 27 6.68 0.38 -7.42
CA THR A 27 6.02 -0.70 -6.66
C THR A 27 4.53 -0.82 -6.97
N ILE A 28 3.93 0.17 -7.63
CA ILE A 28 2.48 0.21 -7.90
C ILE A 28 2.24 0.05 -9.40
N LYS A 29 1.40 -0.93 -9.76
CA LYS A 29 0.99 -1.21 -11.13
C LYS A 29 -0.54 -1.26 -11.23
N PRO A 30 -1.12 -0.89 -12.38
CA PRO A 30 -2.52 -1.18 -12.65
C PRO A 30 -2.81 -2.68 -12.46
N GLY A 31 -3.94 -2.99 -11.84
CA GLY A 31 -4.34 -4.36 -11.51
C GLY A 31 -3.92 -4.83 -10.11
N MET A 32 -3.10 -4.08 -9.37
CA MET A 32 -2.73 -4.43 -8.00
C MET A 32 -3.83 -4.06 -7.00
N LEU A 33 -3.96 -4.86 -5.95
CA LEU A 33 -4.84 -4.60 -4.82
C LEU A 33 -4.12 -3.67 -3.82
N VAL A 34 -4.75 -2.55 -3.51
CA VAL A 34 -4.16 -1.51 -2.67
C VAL A 34 -5.18 -0.93 -1.71
N ASN A 35 -4.70 -0.45 -0.57
CA ASN A 35 -5.45 0.42 0.32
C ASN A 35 -5.10 1.88 0.02
N ILE A 36 -6.11 2.69 -0.27
CA ILE A 36 -5.96 4.12 -0.50
C ILE A 36 -6.64 4.92 0.59
N ILE A 37 -6.08 6.10 0.88
CA ILE A 37 -6.77 7.13 1.67
C ILE A 37 -7.44 8.12 0.72
N LEU A 38 -8.77 8.23 0.83
CA LEU A 38 -9.54 9.21 0.08
C LEU A 38 -9.42 10.58 0.75
N LYS A 39 -9.67 11.65 -0.02
CA LYS A 39 -9.61 13.02 0.54
C LYS A 39 -10.58 13.22 1.70
N LYS A 40 -11.79 12.65 1.61
CA LYS A 40 -12.81 12.69 2.66
C LYS A 40 -12.36 11.98 3.95
N ASP A 41 -11.52 10.97 3.81
CA ASP A 41 -11.09 10.09 4.89
C ASP A 41 -9.71 10.47 5.46
N GLN A 42 -9.08 11.54 4.97
CA GLN A 42 -7.78 12.02 5.47
C GLN A 42 -7.80 12.39 6.96
N ARG A 43 -8.97 12.74 7.52
CA ARG A 43 -9.13 13.05 8.95
C ARG A 43 -9.45 11.81 9.79
N SER A 44 -10.23 10.88 9.26
CA SER A 44 -10.60 9.64 9.96
C SER A 44 -9.48 8.60 9.90
N GLY A 45 -8.67 8.62 8.85
CA GLY A 45 -7.67 7.59 8.58
C GLY A 45 -8.26 6.33 7.97
N GLU A 46 -9.53 6.35 7.56
CA GLU A 46 -10.15 5.18 6.92
C GLU A 46 -9.48 4.88 5.58
N LEU A 47 -9.16 3.61 5.39
CA LEU A 47 -8.56 3.09 4.17
C LEU A 47 -9.65 2.42 3.34
N THR A 48 -9.60 2.69 2.04
CA THR A 48 -10.47 2.05 1.05
C THR A 48 -9.64 1.07 0.24
N GLU A 49 -10.01 -0.20 0.30
CA GLU A 49 -9.42 -1.24 -0.55
C GLU A 49 -9.94 -1.13 -1.98
N GLY A 50 -9.06 -1.35 -2.95
CA GLY A 50 -9.50 -1.60 -4.32
C GLY A 50 -8.37 -1.84 -5.31
N ILE A 51 -8.77 -2.09 -6.56
CA ILE A 51 -7.83 -2.41 -7.65
C ILE A 51 -7.42 -1.13 -8.36
N VAL A 52 -6.11 -0.93 -8.53
CA VAL A 52 -5.56 0.22 -9.26
C VAL A 52 -5.96 0.17 -10.73
N LYS A 53 -6.56 1.25 -11.23
CA LYS A 53 -6.83 1.49 -12.65
C LYS A 53 -5.75 2.36 -13.28
N ASP A 54 -5.56 3.57 -12.77
CA ASP A 54 -4.63 4.56 -13.32
C ASP A 54 -3.69 5.09 -12.23
N LEU A 55 -2.42 5.33 -12.58
CA LEU A 55 -1.48 6.09 -11.76
C LEU A 55 -1.52 7.56 -12.17
N LEU A 56 -1.84 8.44 -11.23
CA LEU A 56 -2.03 9.88 -11.46
C LEU A 56 -0.84 10.72 -11.00
N THR A 57 0.17 10.12 -10.35
CA THR A 57 1.43 10.79 -10.02
C THR A 57 2.52 10.39 -11.01
N SER A 58 3.12 11.39 -11.67
CA SER A 58 4.23 11.20 -12.62
C SER A 58 5.57 10.97 -11.92
N ALA A 59 5.79 11.65 -10.80
CA ALA A 59 7.02 11.56 -10.02
C ALA A 59 7.28 10.13 -9.51
N PRO A 60 8.55 9.69 -9.45
CA PRO A 60 8.90 8.33 -9.02
C PRO A 60 8.66 8.10 -7.52
N TYR A 61 8.68 9.15 -6.71
CA TYR A 61 8.48 9.08 -5.26
C TYR A 61 7.54 10.20 -4.80
N HIS A 62 6.66 9.90 -3.84
CA HIS A 62 5.84 10.90 -3.17
C HIS A 62 5.63 10.58 -1.68
N HIS A 63 6.00 11.52 -0.80
CA HIS A 63 5.99 11.34 0.66
C HIS A 63 4.64 10.89 1.27
N ARG A 64 3.51 11.30 0.67
CA ARG A 64 2.15 10.89 1.09
C ARG A 64 1.57 9.69 0.34
N GLY A 65 2.38 9.00 -0.45
CA GLY A 65 1.89 7.97 -1.36
C GLY A 65 1.57 8.48 -2.76
N ILE A 66 1.66 7.58 -3.72
CA ILE A 66 1.31 7.78 -5.12
C ILE A 66 -0.20 7.96 -5.26
N LYS A 67 -0.62 8.97 -6.02
CA LYS A 67 -2.04 9.20 -6.30
C LYS A 67 -2.49 8.22 -7.38
N VAL A 68 -3.59 7.51 -7.13
CA VAL A 68 -4.15 6.52 -8.06
C VAL A 68 -5.65 6.74 -8.24
N ARG A 69 -6.18 6.18 -9.32
CA ARG A 69 -7.60 5.94 -9.54
C ARG A 69 -7.87 4.45 -9.41
N LEU A 70 -8.90 4.07 -8.67
CA LEU A 70 -9.37 2.69 -8.57
C LEU A 70 -10.31 2.32 -9.72
N MET A 71 -10.57 1.04 -9.92
CA MET A 71 -11.47 0.53 -10.97
C MET A 71 -12.90 1.06 -10.85
N ASP A 72 -13.38 1.31 -9.63
CA ASP A 72 -14.69 1.90 -9.34
C ASP A 72 -14.76 3.42 -9.58
N GLY A 73 -13.63 4.05 -9.95
CA GLY A 73 -13.52 5.48 -10.22
C GLY A 73 -13.10 6.33 -9.02
N GLN A 74 -12.95 5.76 -7.81
CA GLN A 74 -12.47 6.48 -6.64
C GLN A 74 -11.02 6.92 -6.80
N ILE A 75 -10.66 8.05 -6.19
CA ILE A 75 -9.34 8.66 -6.32
C ILE A 75 -8.78 8.98 -4.93
N GLY A 76 -7.59 8.44 -4.64
CA GLY A 76 -6.91 8.62 -3.36
C GLY A 76 -5.40 8.49 -3.48
N ARG A 77 -4.73 8.43 -2.33
CA ARG A 77 -3.29 8.16 -2.23
C ARG A 77 -3.08 6.77 -1.68
N VAL A 78 -2.17 5.99 -2.27
CA VAL A 78 -1.84 4.65 -1.78
C VAL A 78 -1.19 4.76 -0.40
N ALA A 79 -1.79 4.10 0.58
CA ALA A 79 -1.26 3.95 1.93
C ALA A 79 -0.50 2.62 2.03
N GLU A 80 -1.12 1.54 1.59
CA GLU A 80 -0.59 0.17 1.68
C GLU A 80 -0.86 -0.58 0.38
N ILE A 81 0.07 -1.46 0.02
CA ILE A 81 -0.07 -2.40 -1.09
C ILE A 81 -0.27 -3.77 -0.45
N ILE A 82 -1.30 -4.49 -0.90
CA ILE A 82 -1.62 -5.84 -0.44
C ILE A 82 -1.05 -6.80 -1.48
N GLU A 83 0.01 -7.50 -1.12
CA GLU A 83 0.58 -8.58 -1.92
C GLU A 83 0.16 -9.92 -1.33
N ASP A 84 -0.52 -10.73 -2.14
CA ASP A 84 -0.81 -12.12 -1.83
C ASP A 84 0.30 -12.99 -2.42
N ASP A 85 1.08 -13.65 -1.54
CA ASP A 85 2.08 -14.65 -1.92
C ASP A 85 1.35 -15.96 -2.31
N PHE A 86 0.97 -16.12 -3.58
CA PHE A 86 0.43 -17.39 -4.14
C PHE A 86 1.53 -18.34 -4.63
#